data_AF-A0A7Y3PKY9-F1
#
_entry.id   AF-A0A7Y3PKY9-F1
#
_cell.length_a   1.000
_cell.length_b   1.000
_cell.length_c   1.000
_cell.angle_alpha   90.00
_cell.angle_beta   90.00
_cell.angle_gamma   90.00
#
_symmetry.space_group_name_H-M   'P 1'
#
loop_
_entity.id
_entity.type
_entity.pdbx_description
1 polymer ?
#
loop_
_entity_poly.entity_id
_entity_poly.type
_entity_poly.pdbx_seq_one_letter_code
_entity_poly.pdbx_strand_id
1 'polypeptide(L)'
;MVYFGMRGTIDKADRVVIPKALRDQLGLRAGEIEINIHGSGVQIEPVVDDNLIKEGNLLVTKASGTPIDNQLVSVLRLSNQK
;
A
#
# COMPACT_ATOMS: atom_id res chain seq x y z
N MET A 1 10.76 9.01 -14.31
CA MET A 1 9.63 8.79 -13.39
C MET A 1 8.50 8.18 -14.20
N VAL A 2 8.23 6.88 -14.02
CA VAL A 2 7.16 6.18 -14.75
C VAL A 2 5.90 6.27 -13.90
N TYR A 3 4.86 6.92 -14.42
CA TYR A 3 3.55 6.94 -13.77
C TYR A 3 2.77 5.70 -14.20
N PHE A 4 2.61 4.74 -13.28
CA PHE A 4 1.55 3.75 -13.40
C PHE A 4 0.24 4.43 -13.01
N GLY A 5 -0.66 4.59 -13.96
CA GLY A 5 -1.90 5.31 -13.74
C GLY A 5 -3.02 4.84 -14.66
N MET A 6 -4.24 5.23 -14.33
CA MET A 6 -5.42 5.01 -15.14
C MET A 6 -6.11 6.34 -15.44
N ARG A 7 -6.87 6.40 -16.53
CA ARG A 7 -7.86 7.46 -16.74
C ARG A 7 -9.18 7.00 -16.13
N GLY A 8 -9.76 7.84 -15.29
CA GLY A 8 -11.07 7.64 -14.69
C GLY A 8 -11.93 8.89 -14.82
N THR A 9 -13.18 8.78 -14.38
CA THR A 9 -14.08 9.92 -14.23
C THR A 9 -14.52 10.02 -12.77
N ILE A 10 -14.96 11.20 -12.37
CA ILE A 10 -15.66 11.38 -11.09
C ILE A 10 -16.99 10.62 -11.20
N ASP A 11 -17.30 9.81 -10.19
CA ASP A 11 -18.53 9.03 -10.18
C ASP A 11 -19.76 9.94 -9.99
N LYS A 12 -20.96 9.35 -10.12
CA LYS A 12 -22.22 10.11 -9.98
C LYS A 12 -22.44 10.70 -8.57
N ALA A 13 -21.68 10.27 -7.59
CA ALA A 13 -21.73 10.75 -6.22
C ALA A 13 -20.66 11.82 -5.95
N ASP A 14 -20.02 12.35 -7.00
CA ASP A 14 -18.98 13.38 -6.94
C ASP A 14 -17.69 12.93 -6.25
N ARG A 15 -17.31 11.65 -6.42
CA ARG A 15 -16.10 11.07 -5.81
C ARG A 15 -15.11 10.58 -6.85
N VAL A 16 -13.83 10.61 -6.50
CA VAL A 16 -12.78 9.88 -7.21
C VAL A 16 -12.72 8.45 -6.68
N VAL A 17 -13.00 7.48 -7.54
CA VAL A 17 -13.00 6.05 -7.16
C VAL A 17 -11.68 5.41 -7.55
N ILE A 18 -10.99 4.80 -6.58
CA ILE A 18 -9.81 3.97 -6.82
C ILE A 18 -10.26 2.52 -7.05
N PRO A 19 -10.10 1.96 -8.27
CA PRO A 19 -10.57 0.62 -8.57
C PRO A 19 -9.83 -0.44 -7.76
N LYS A 20 -10.49 -1.58 -7.56
CA LYS A 20 -9.96 -2.70 -6.77
C LYS A 20 -8.56 -3.13 -7.22
N ALA A 21 -8.32 -3.26 -8.52
CA ALA A 21 -7.00 -3.66 -9.04
C ALA A 21 -5.88 -2.71 -8.60
N LEU A 22 -6.12 -1.39 -8.62
CA LEU A 22 -5.14 -0.39 -8.19
C LEU A 22 -4.99 -0.39 -6.66
N ARG A 23 -6.10 -0.55 -5.92
CA ARG A 23 -6.06 -0.70 -4.46
C ARG A 23 -5.24 -1.92 -4.04
N ASP A 24 -5.46 -3.06 -4.68
CA ASP A 24 -4.75 -4.31 -4.38
C ASP A 24 -3.24 -4.18 -4.69
N GLN A 25 -2.86 -3.52 -5.79
CA GLN A 25 -1.46 -3.26 -6.13
C GLN A 25 -0.74 -2.34 -5.14
N LEU A 26 -1.44 -1.33 -4.61
CA LEU A 26 -0.89 -0.38 -3.64
C LEU A 26 -0.99 -0.89 -2.19
N GLY A 27 -1.58 -2.07 -1.97
CA GLY A 27 -1.86 -2.58 -0.62
C GLY A 27 -2.90 -1.78 0.15
N LEU A 28 -3.66 -0.90 -0.52
CA LEU A 28 -4.71 -0.08 0.08
C LEU A 28 -5.92 -0.94 0.44
N ARG A 29 -6.13 -1.16 1.74
CA ARG A 29 -7.31 -1.86 2.27
C ARG A 29 -8.39 -0.86 2.69
N ALA A 30 -9.60 -1.36 2.93
CA ALA A 30 -10.63 -0.54 3.57
C ALA A 30 -10.15 -0.15 4.98
N GLY A 31 -10.23 1.13 5.31
CA GLY A 31 -9.71 1.67 6.55
C GLY A 31 -9.53 3.18 6.46
N GLU A 32 -8.93 3.76 7.49
CA GLU A 32 -8.59 5.17 7.51
C GLU A 32 -7.44 5.47 6.56
N ILE A 33 -7.57 6.60 5.88
CA ILE A 33 -6.56 7.12 4.96
C ILE A 33 -6.31 8.57 5.29
N GLU A 34 -5.08 9.01 5.07
CA GLU A 34 -4.73 10.41 5.05
C GLU A 34 -4.72 10.92 3.61
N ILE A 35 -5.24 12.12 3.39
CA ILE A 35 -5.29 12.78 2.09
C ILE A 35 -4.58 14.12 2.20
N ASN A 36 -3.46 14.24 1.48
CA ASN A 36 -2.62 15.43 1.48
C ASN A 36 -2.65 16.11 0.11
N ILE A 37 -2.61 17.44 0.10
CA ILE A 37 -2.49 18.23 -1.13
C ILE A 37 -1.01 18.33 -1.50
N HIS A 38 -0.63 17.83 -2.68
CA HIS A 38 0.72 17.89 -3.20
C HIS A 38 0.75 18.57 -4.56
N GLY A 39 1.07 19.88 -4.55
CA GLY A 39 1.04 20.71 -5.75
C GLY A 39 -0.37 20.82 -6.32
N SER A 40 -0.56 20.39 -7.57
CA SER A 40 -1.88 20.30 -8.21
C SER A 40 -2.54 18.92 -8.05
N GLY A 41 -1.94 18.02 -7.28
CA GLY A 41 -2.41 16.65 -7.08
C GLY A 41 -2.80 16.37 -5.63
N VAL A 42 -3.32 15.17 -5.43
CA VAL A 42 -3.57 14.60 -4.09
C VAL A 42 -2.68 13.39 -3.88
N GLN A 43 -2.11 13.28 -2.69
CA GLN A 43 -1.40 12.09 -2.21
C GLN A 43 -2.30 11.42 -1.19
N ILE A 44 -2.48 10.11 -1.34
CA ILE A 44 -3.35 9.29 -0.49
C ILE A 44 -2.49 8.22 0.15
N GLU A 45 -2.49 8.15 1.47
CA GLU A 45 -1.69 7.21 2.24
C GLU A 45 -2.57 6.48 3.26
N PRO A 46 -2.34 5.18 3.51
CA PRO A 46 -3.01 4.49 4.60
C PRO A 46 -2.55 5.08 5.94
N VAL A 47 -3.48 5.27 6.88
CA VAL A 47 -3.09 5.61 8.25
C VAL A 47 -2.44 4.37 8.86
N VAL A 48 -1.15 4.49 9.18
CA VAL A 48 -0.40 3.46 9.89
C VAL A 48 -0.46 3.75 11.38
N ASP A 49 -0.66 2.70 12.15
CA ASP A 49 -0.61 2.79 13.60
C ASP A 49 0.86 2.88 14.05
N ASP A 50 1.21 3.91 14.82
CA ASP A 50 2.54 4.12 15.39
C ASP A 50 2.85 3.16 16.56
N ASN A 51 2.00 2.16 16.79
CA ASN A 51 2.20 1.11 17.78
C ASN A 51 3.42 0.23 17.47
N LEU A 52 4.58 0.66 17.97
CA LEU A 52 5.80 -0.12 18.00
C LEU A 52 5.81 -1.08 19.20
N ILE A 53 6.34 -2.28 18.98
CA ILE A 53 6.61 -3.26 20.03
C ILE A 53 8.11 -3.30 20.33
N LYS A 54 8.46 -3.60 21.58
CA LYS A 54 9.87 -3.74 21.99
C LYS A 54 10.33 -5.16 21.78
N GLU A 55 11.35 -5.35 20.93
CA GLU A 55 12.05 -6.62 20.75
C GLU A 55 13.51 -6.44 21.16
N GLY A 56 13.87 -6.98 22.33
CA GLY A 56 15.18 -6.75 22.94
C GLY A 56 15.42 -5.26 23.23
N ASN A 57 16.41 -4.68 22.57
CA ASN A 57 16.78 -3.26 22.69
C ASN A 57 16.25 -2.40 21.53
N LEU A 58 15.43 -2.95 20.64
CA LEU A 58 14.90 -2.26 19.47
C LEU A 58 13.40 -2.03 19.59
N LEU A 59 12.92 -0.92 19.04
CA LEU A 59 11.49 -0.70 18.77
C LEU A 59 11.23 -1.11 17.32
N VAL A 60 10.28 -2.02 17.13
CA VAL A 60 9.94 -2.56 15.81
C VAL A 60 8.46 -2.41 15.55
N THR A 61 8.08 -2.20 14.29
CA THR A 61 6.68 -2.24 13.88
C THR A 61 6.14 -3.64 14.13
N LYS A 62 4.91 -3.75 14.62
CA LYS A 62 4.26 -5.05 14.79
C LYS A 62 4.22 -5.78 13.44
N ALA A 63 4.77 -6.99 13.40
CA ALA A 63 4.72 -7.83 12.20
C ALA A 63 3.25 -8.02 11.78
N SER A 64 2.98 -7.80 10.50
CA SER A 64 1.65 -7.97 9.92
C SER A 64 1.76 -8.63 8.54
N GLY A 65 0.67 -9.29 8.11
CA GLY A 65 0.63 -10.00 6.83
C GLY A 65 1.17 -11.43 6.91
N THR A 66 1.57 -11.96 5.75
CA THR A 66 2.06 -13.34 5.61
C THR A 66 3.52 -13.43 6.05
N PRO A 67 3.90 -14.38 6.91
CA PRO A 67 5.30 -14.62 7.25
C PRO A 67 6.13 -14.84 5.98
N ILE A 68 7.21 -14.07 5.84
CA ILE A 68 8.13 -14.20 4.71
C ILE A 68 9.34 -15.00 5.19
N ASP A 69 9.47 -16.22 4.68
CA ASP A 69 10.62 -17.08 4.94
C ASP A 69 11.51 -17.25 3.69
N ASN A 70 12.66 -17.90 3.87
CA ASN A 70 13.62 -18.11 2.78
C ASN A 70 13.05 -18.95 1.62
N GLN A 71 12.11 -19.85 1.89
CA GLN A 71 11.48 -20.67 0.86
C GLN A 71 10.59 -19.79 -0.02
N LEU A 72 9.75 -18.95 0.59
CA LEU A 72 8.87 -18.02 -0.10
C LEU A 72 9.67 -17.02 -0.93
N VAL A 73 10.73 -16.43 -0.36
CA VAL A 73 11.61 -15.51 -1.10
C VAL A 73 12.24 -16.21 -2.32
N SER A 74 12.67 -17.46 -2.16
CA SER A 74 13.25 -18.23 -3.26
C SER A 74 12.26 -18.47 -4.40
N VAL A 75 11.02 -18.85 -4.07
CA VAL A 75 9.96 -19.09 -5.06
C VAL A 75 9.56 -17.81 -5.79
N LEU A 76 9.39 -16.70 -5.06
CA LEU A 76 9.02 -15.41 -5.65
C LEU A 76 10.11 -14.90 -6.60
N ARG A 77 11.39 -15.03 -6.20
CA ARG A 77 12.53 -14.63 -7.04
C ARG A 77 12.59 -15.40 -8.35
N LEU A 78 12.46 -16.72 -8.31
CA LEU A 78 12.51 -17.57 -9.50
C LEU A 78 11.32 -17.31 -10.44
N SER A 79 10.15 -17.00 -9.88
CA SER A 79 8.94 -16.70 -10.66
C SER A 79 9.01 -15.38 -11.43
N ASN A 80 9.75 -14.38 -10.93
CA ASN A 80 9.86 -13.05 -11.52
C ASN A 80 11.04 -12.90 -12.52
N GLN A 81 11.79 -13.97 -12.77
CA GLN A 81 12.99 -13.97 -13.65
C GLN A 81 12.78 -14.66 -15.01
N LYS A 82 11.52 -14.79 -15.45
CA LYS A 82 11.18 -15.34 -16.78
C LYS A 82 10.77 -14.25 -17.75
#